data_AF-A0A4W4DNA6-F1
#
_entry.id   AF-A0A4W4DNA6-F1
#
_cell.length_a   1.000
_cell.length_b   1.000
_cell.length_c   1.000
_cell.angle_alpha   90.00
_cell.angle_beta   90.00
_cell.angle_gamma   90.00
#
_symmetry.space_group_name_H-M   'P 1'
#
loop_
_entity.id
_entity.type
_entity.pdbx_description
1 polymer ?
#
loop_
_entity_poly.entity_id
_entity_poly.type
_entity_poly.pdbx_seq_one_letter_code
_entity_poly.pdbx_strand_id
1 'polypeptide(L)'
;MSQHALHSVGKNTWRSLPCSLSELRLDLTLGCGQTFRWRETGEGHWTGVMGGRVWTLTQNEDTLWYHVYHCHGNPGLINGRKRKTAAGLKGSGKKSKETIAVKEEEKAEMLDTVSSEEDKKEEELLRDYFQLHVKLENLYEEWSSADQHFNHTGNIFRGVRMLRQDPVECLFSFICSSNNHISRIQGMVERLCNTLGTPLCKLDNTHYHDFPSIQTLADSSVEARLRDMGFGYRARFLWRSAHLIMSTLGPDWLYELRSTPYLQARDALRTLPGVGLKVADCVCLMSLDKSEAVPVDTHVWQIAKRDYSCAAGIGKKTLTDKVYQEIGDFFRKIWGSYAGWAQSVLFCADLKKFQKLKEVPDSKR
;
A
#
# COMPACT_ATOMS: atom_id res chain seq x y z
N MET A 1 2.46 -20.66 -8.84
CA MET A 1 3.24 -20.21 -7.68
C MET A 1 4.58 -19.71 -8.17
N SER A 2 5.01 -18.55 -7.68
CA SER A 2 6.23 -17.87 -8.14
C SER A 2 7.45 -18.49 -7.46
N GLN A 3 8.58 -18.59 -8.16
CA GLN A 3 9.76 -19.28 -7.62
C GLN A 3 10.34 -18.49 -6.43
N HIS A 4 10.32 -17.15 -6.52
CA HIS A 4 10.75 -16.28 -5.41
C HIS A 4 9.90 -16.43 -4.14
N ALA A 5 8.66 -16.93 -4.26
CA ALA A 5 7.75 -17.17 -3.14
C ALA A 5 7.87 -18.57 -2.55
N LEU A 6 8.48 -19.54 -3.26
CA LEU A 6 8.36 -20.95 -2.93
C LEU A 6 9.53 -21.56 -2.13
N HIS A 7 10.74 -21.03 -2.15
CA HIS A 7 11.80 -21.61 -1.33
C HIS A 7 12.94 -20.64 -1.00
N SER A 8 13.26 -20.62 0.28
CA SER A 8 14.61 -20.55 0.84
C SER A 8 15.63 -21.37 0.01
N VAL A 9 16.23 -20.77 -1.02
CA VAL A 9 17.44 -21.31 -1.68
C VAL A 9 18.50 -20.24 -1.73
N GLY A 10 19.12 -20.06 -0.58
CA GLY A 10 20.26 -19.19 -0.32
C GLY A 10 20.35 -19.03 1.19
N LYS A 11 21.47 -19.39 1.81
CA LYS A 11 21.67 -19.21 3.25
C LYS A 11 21.44 -17.73 3.59
N ASN A 12 20.44 -17.47 4.44
CA ASN A 12 19.89 -16.19 4.93
C ASN A 12 18.87 -15.49 4.02
N THR A 13 17.77 -15.02 4.64
CA THR A 13 17.31 -13.59 4.70
C THR A 13 15.81 -13.40 5.01
N TRP A 14 15.05 -14.42 5.41
CA TRP A 14 13.73 -14.18 6.03
C TRP A 14 13.92 -13.68 7.46
N ARG A 15 13.24 -12.57 7.79
CA ARG A 15 13.13 -12.04 9.15
C ARG A 15 11.69 -12.19 9.62
N SER A 16 11.49 -12.07 10.93
CA SER A 16 10.18 -12.26 11.54
C SER A 16 9.93 -11.28 12.67
N LEU A 17 8.67 -10.97 12.91
CA LEU A 17 8.24 -10.26 14.11
C LEU A 17 6.95 -10.91 14.68
N PRO A 18 6.77 -10.92 16.01
CA PRO A 18 5.54 -11.43 16.62
C PRO A 18 4.32 -10.63 16.16
N CYS A 19 3.34 -11.30 15.57
CA CYS A 19 2.10 -10.72 15.07
C CYS A 19 1.04 -11.82 14.90
N SER A 20 0.03 -11.82 15.78
CA SER A 20 -1.06 -12.79 15.72
C SER A 20 -2.04 -12.51 14.59
N LEU A 21 -2.80 -13.54 14.18
CA LEU A 21 -3.91 -13.37 13.23
C LEU A 21 -5.02 -12.44 13.72
N SER A 22 -5.14 -12.23 15.03
CA SER A 22 -6.05 -11.23 15.60
C SER A 22 -5.57 -9.81 15.36
N GLU A 23 -4.26 -9.60 15.29
CA GLU A 23 -3.64 -8.31 15.00
C GLU A 23 -3.46 -8.06 13.50
N LEU A 24 -3.17 -9.08 12.69
CA LEU A 24 -2.99 -8.92 11.23
C LEU A 24 -3.37 -10.18 10.45
N ARG A 25 -4.22 -9.99 9.44
CA ARG A 25 -4.54 -10.96 8.40
C ARG A 25 -4.12 -10.41 7.04
N LEU A 26 -2.98 -10.87 6.50
CA LEU A 26 -2.45 -10.39 5.20
C LEU A 26 -3.46 -10.53 4.07
N ASP A 27 -4.16 -11.68 4.02
CA ASP A 27 -5.13 -12.00 2.97
C ASP A 27 -6.28 -11.00 2.91
N LEU A 28 -6.79 -10.61 4.09
CA LEU A 28 -7.86 -9.64 4.21
C LEU A 28 -7.35 -8.21 4.05
N THR A 29 -6.23 -7.87 4.68
CA THR A 29 -5.69 -6.49 4.71
C THR A 29 -5.17 -6.06 3.35
N LEU A 30 -4.32 -6.87 2.70
CA LEU A 30 -3.73 -6.54 1.40
C LEU A 30 -4.70 -6.82 0.24
N GLY A 31 -5.71 -7.66 0.46
CA GLY A 31 -6.68 -8.07 -0.55
C GLY A 31 -7.98 -7.27 -0.60
N CYS A 32 -8.22 -6.35 0.34
CA CYS A 32 -9.49 -5.62 0.46
C CYS A 32 -9.54 -4.28 -0.29
N GLY A 33 -8.51 -3.90 -1.04
CA GLY A 33 -8.53 -2.67 -1.85
C GLY A 33 -8.17 -1.38 -1.10
N GLN A 34 -7.53 -1.50 0.07
CA GLN A 34 -6.81 -0.37 0.70
C GLN A 34 -5.57 0.01 -0.11
N THR A 35 -4.85 -0.99 -0.62
CA THR A 35 -3.67 -0.88 -1.46
C THR A 35 -3.86 -1.66 -2.76
N PHE A 36 -3.08 -1.31 -3.78
CA PHE A 36 -3.10 -1.94 -5.11
C PHE A 36 -1.74 -2.50 -5.53
N ARG A 37 -0.74 -2.44 -4.63
CA ARG A 37 0.67 -2.76 -4.89
C ARG A 37 1.10 -4.16 -4.47
N TRP A 38 0.22 -4.91 -3.82
CA TRP A 38 0.47 -6.27 -3.38
C TRP A 38 -0.21 -7.30 -4.29
N ARG A 39 0.41 -8.48 -4.42
CA ARG A 39 -0.11 -9.65 -5.12
C ARG A 39 0.20 -10.90 -4.31
N GLU A 40 -0.74 -11.84 -4.28
CA GLU A 40 -0.46 -13.18 -3.79
C GLU A 40 0.34 -13.93 -4.88
N THR A 41 1.64 -14.11 -4.65
CA THR A 41 2.60 -14.70 -5.60
C THR A 41 2.82 -16.19 -5.33
N GLY A 42 2.46 -16.67 -4.14
CA GLY A 42 2.35 -18.07 -3.73
C GLY A 42 1.25 -18.19 -2.67
N GLU A 43 0.84 -19.41 -2.31
CA GLU A 43 -0.19 -19.62 -1.30
C GLU A 43 0.21 -18.93 0.03
N GLY A 44 -0.56 -17.94 0.46
CA GLY A 44 -0.26 -17.15 1.67
C GLY A 44 0.93 -16.19 1.55
N HIS A 45 1.62 -16.14 0.41
CA HIS A 45 2.79 -15.29 0.17
C HIS A 45 2.41 -14.07 -0.66
N TRP A 46 2.61 -12.89 -0.08
CA TRP A 46 2.25 -11.60 -0.66
C TRP A 46 3.51 -10.81 -1.04
N THR A 47 3.69 -10.53 -2.33
CA THR A 47 4.80 -9.71 -2.82
C THR A 47 4.30 -8.35 -3.27
N GLY A 48 5.01 -7.29 -2.89
CA GLY A 48 4.63 -5.91 -3.20
C GLY A 48 5.77 -4.92 -3.04
N VAL A 49 5.47 -3.65 -3.28
CA VAL A 49 6.42 -2.54 -3.16
C VAL A 49 5.98 -1.62 -2.04
N MET A 50 6.92 -1.26 -1.17
CA MET A 50 6.68 -0.40 -0.02
C MET A 50 8.01 0.27 0.36
N GLY A 51 7.99 1.60 0.57
CA GLY A 51 9.18 2.34 1.01
C GLY A 51 10.38 2.23 0.07
N GLY A 52 10.14 2.27 -1.25
CA GLY A 52 11.18 2.15 -2.28
C GLY A 52 11.84 0.77 -2.36
N ARG A 53 11.24 -0.26 -1.78
CA ARG A 53 11.78 -1.62 -1.73
C ARG A 53 10.73 -2.65 -2.13
N VAL A 54 11.18 -3.81 -2.59
CA VAL A 54 10.31 -4.95 -2.87
C VAL A 54 10.32 -5.89 -1.68
N TRP A 55 9.14 -6.33 -1.27
CA TRP A 55 8.92 -7.15 -0.09
C TRP A 55 8.17 -8.41 -0.48
N THR A 56 8.47 -9.53 0.17
CA THR A 56 7.55 -10.66 0.26
C THR A 56 7.22 -10.91 1.72
N LEU A 57 5.93 -11.06 2.01
CA LEU A 57 5.36 -11.27 3.33
C LEU A 57 4.61 -12.61 3.36
N THR A 58 4.71 -13.31 4.47
CA THR A 58 3.88 -14.49 4.77
C THR A 58 3.66 -14.56 6.29
N GLN A 59 2.65 -15.30 6.74
CA GLN A 59 2.36 -15.37 8.17
C GLN A 59 1.80 -16.74 8.56
N ASN A 60 1.99 -17.10 9.83
CA ASN A 60 1.31 -18.21 10.50
C ASN A 60 0.37 -17.63 11.59
N GLU A 61 0.08 -18.39 12.65
CA GLU A 61 -0.88 -17.97 13.69
C GLU A 61 -0.41 -16.78 14.54
N ASP A 62 0.90 -16.68 14.81
CA ASP A 62 1.49 -15.76 15.79
C ASP A 62 2.68 -14.95 15.28
N THR A 63 3.11 -15.19 14.05
CA THR A 63 4.35 -14.64 13.48
C THR A 63 4.14 -14.13 12.06
N LEU A 64 4.55 -12.88 11.83
CA LEU A 64 4.70 -12.29 10.50
C LEU A 64 6.14 -12.46 10.03
N TRP A 65 6.31 -13.10 8.87
CA TRP A 65 7.60 -13.28 8.20
C TRP A 65 7.71 -12.33 7.02
N TYR A 66 8.89 -11.75 6.83
CA TYR A 66 9.16 -10.84 5.72
C TYR A 66 10.54 -11.06 5.13
N HIS A 67 10.66 -10.78 3.84
CA HIS A 67 11.90 -10.76 3.08
C HIS A 67 11.96 -9.49 2.23
N VAL A 68 13.09 -8.78 2.27
CA VAL A 68 13.31 -7.55 1.50
C VAL A 68 14.34 -7.78 0.41
N TYR A 69 14.02 -7.37 -0.81
CA TYR A 69 14.93 -7.53 -1.95
C TYR A 69 15.72 -6.25 -2.17
N HIS A 70 17.00 -6.28 -1.82
CA HIS A 70 17.97 -5.22 -2.13
C HIS A 70 18.57 -5.49 -3.50
N CYS A 71 17.99 -4.92 -4.55
CA CYS A 71 18.62 -4.96 -5.85
C CYS A 71 19.51 -3.74 -6.01
N HIS A 72 20.78 -3.90 -5.65
CA HIS A 72 21.82 -2.99 -6.10
C HIS A 72 21.79 -2.98 -7.62
N GLY A 73 21.49 -1.82 -8.20
CA GLY A 73 21.47 -1.63 -9.64
C GLY A 73 22.75 -2.20 -10.23
N ASN A 74 22.61 -3.19 -11.12
CA ASN A 74 23.67 -3.52 -12.03
C ASN A 74 23.41 -2.67 -13.29
N PRO A 75 24.08 -1.51 -13.48
CA PRO A 75 23.80 -0.60 -14.59
C PRO A 75 24.33 -1.14 -15.94
N GLY A 76 24.70 -2.43 -15.99
CA GLY A 76 25.50 -3.03 -17.06
C GLY A 76 24.79 -3.99 -18.01
N LEU A 77 23.46 -4.12 -17.96
CA LEU A 77 22.72 -5.02 -18.87
C LEU A 77 21.67 -4.27 -19.72
N ILE A 78 22.02 -3.09 -20.19
CA ILE A 78 21.43 -2.48 -21.39
C ILE A 78 22.58 -2.10 -22.32
N ASN A 79 23.19 -3.09 -23.00
CA ASN A 79 23.88 -2.91 -24.28
C ASN A 79 24.31 -4.27 -24.86
N GLY A 80 23.32 -5.05 -25.30
CA GLY A 80 23.54 -6.23 -26.12
C GLY A 80 23.68 -5.89 -27.60
N ARG A 81 24.77 -5.22 -28.02
CA ARG A 81 25.26 -5.26 -29.41
C ARG A 81 26.79 -5.29 -29.42
N LYS A 82 27.33 -6.51 -29.31
CA LYS A 82 28.74 -6.80 -29.63
C LYS A 82 29.01 -6.47 -31.10
N ARG A 83 29.88 -5.48 -31.35
CA ARG A 83 30.69 -5.43 -32.57
C ARG A 83 32.13 -5.75 -32.18
N LYS A 84 32.64 -6.86 -32.71
CA LYS A 84 34.04 -7.28 -32.66
C LYS A 84 34.88 -6.30 -33.49
N THR A 85 35.98 -5.81 -32.93
CA THR A 85 37.23 -5.56 -33.67
C THR A 85 38.40 -5.75 -32.71
N ALA A 86 39.42 -6.45 -33.20
CA ALA A 86 40.59 -6.93 -32.49
C ALA A 86 41.81 -6.00 -32.68
N ALA A 87 42.87 -6.34 -31.94
CA ALA A 87 44.24 -5.80 -31.91
C ALA A 87 44.39 -4.51 -31.06
N GLY A 88 45.23 -4.43 -30.03
CA GLY A 88 46.36 -5.24 -29.58
C GLY A 88 47.50 -4.27 -29.26
N LEU A 89 48.11 -4.35 -28.07
CA LEU A 89 49.53 -4.03 -27.80
C LEU A 89 49.86 -4.12 -26.29
N LYS A 90 51.10 -4.54 -26.06
CA LYS A 90 51.72 -5.01 -24.81
C LYS A 90 52.16 -3.85 -23.91
N GLY A 91 52.27 -4.12 -22.61
CA GLY A 91 53.04 -3.30 -21.66
C GLY A 91 53.25 -4.01 -20.32
N SER A 92 54.47 -4.49 -20.07
CA SER A 92 54.91 -5.15 -18.85
C SER A 92 55.26 -4.14 -17.74
N GLY A 93 54.92 -4.45 -16.49
CA GLY A 93 55.43 -3.74 -15.31
C GLY A 93 55.22 -4.52 -14.03
N LYS A 94 56.29 -5.20 -13.55
CA LYS A 94 56.40 -5.79 -12.20
C LYS A 94 56.47 -4.66 -11.16
N LYS A 95 55.72 -4.77 -10.05
CA LYS A 95 56.17 -4.29 -8.71
C LYS A 95 55.41 -4.95 -7.56
N SER A 96 56.21 -5.53 -6.65
CA SER A 96 56.05 -5.73 -5.20
C SER A 96 54.70 -6.17 -4.62
N LYS A 97 54.69 -7.40 -4.07
CA LYS A 97 53.77 -7.86 -3.02
C LYS A 97 54.23 -7.29 -1.67
N GLU A 98 53.42 -6.44 -1.05
CA GLU A 98 53.43 -6.21 0.39
C GLU A 98 52.03 -6.48 0.93
N THR A 99 52.02 -7.17 2.06
CA THR A 99 50.92 -7.87 2.72
C THR A 99 49.90 -6.87 3.30
N ILE A 100 48.64 -6.92 2.85
CA ILE A 100 47.50 -6.26 3.50
C ILE A 100 46.63 -7.39 4.07
N ALA A 101 46.89 -7.76 5.33
CA ALA A 101 46.10 -8.77 6.07
C ALA A 101 45.30 -8.16 7.23
N VAL A 102 45.05 -6.83 7.21
CA VAL A 102 44.30 -6.11 8.27
C VAL A 102 43.08 -5.38 7.67
N LYS A 103 42.34 -6.00 6.74
CA LYS A 103 41.16 -5.36 6.10
C LYS A 103 39.95 -6.28 5.95
N GLU A 104 39.99 -7.50 6.47
CA GLU A 104 38.83 -8.42 6.39
C GLU A 104 37.97 -8.37 7.65
N GLU A 105 38.57 -8.27 8.84
CA GLU A 105 37.80 -8.18 10.11
C GLU A 105 37.09 -6.83 10.27
N GLU A 106 37.77 -5.68 10.10
CA GLU A 106 37.10 -4.35 10.13
C GLU A 106 36.04 -4.18 9.04
N LYS A 107 36.24 -4.85 7.89
CA LYS A 107 35.26 -4.82 6.79
C LYS A 107 34.07 -5.72 7.09
N ALA A 108 34.28 -6.86 7.74
CA ALA A 108 33.22 -7.75 8.21
C ALA A 108 32.41 -7.09 9.35
N GLU A 109 33.07 -6.46 10.31
CA GLU A 109 32.41 -5.71 11.40
C GLU A 109 31.64 -4.51 10.89
N MET A 110 32.16 -3.74 9.92
CA MET A 110 31.39 -2.70 9.24
C MET A 110 30.21 -3.26 8.45
N LEU A 111 30.37 -4.39 7.75
CA LEU A 111 29.29 -5.00 6.97
C LEU A 111 28.17 -5.50 7.89
N ASP A 112 28.53 -6.10 9.01
CA ASP A 112 27.61 -6.65 10.01
C ASP A 112 26.88 -5.53 10.77
N THR A 113 27.60 -4.46 11.13
CA THR A 113 27.01 -3.26 11.75
C THR A 113 26.05 -2.55 10.80
N VAL A 114 26.43 -2.37 9.52
CA VAL A 114 25.57 -1.73 8.50
C VAL A 114 24.34 -2.59 8.20
N SER A 115 24.50 -3.92 8.11
CA SER A 115 23.37 -4.85 7.96
C SER A 115 22.41 -4.74 9.15
N SER A 116 22.92 -4.74 10.38
CA SER A 116 22.06 -4.69 11.58
C SER A 116 21.20 -3.42 11.70
N GLU A 117 21.69 -2.28 11.20
CA GLU A 117 20.95 -1.01 11.21
C GLU A 117 19.95 -0.89 10.04
N GLU A 118 20.27 -1.46 8.88
CA GLU A 118 19.32 -1.56 7.77
C GLU A 118 18.16 -2.50 8.11
N ASP A 119 18.46 -3.63 8.76
CA ASP A 119 17.49 -4.60 9.25
C ASP A 119 16.46 -3.95 10.21
N LYS A 120 16.94 -3.13 11.15
CA LYS A 120 16.06 -2.39 12.08
C LYS A 120 15.16 -1.39 11.36
N LYS A 121 15.71 -0.62 10.41
CA LYS A 121 14.93 0.35 9.61
C LYS A 121 13.85 -0.33 8.79
N GLU A 122 14.13 -1.53 8.29
CA GLU A 122 13.15 -2.32 7.56
C GLU A 122 12.03 -2.84 8.46
N GLU A 123 12.38 -3.35 9.64
CA GLU A 123 11.36 -3.72 10.62
C GLU A 123 10.50 -2.52 11.05
N GLU A 124 11.12 -1.37 11.33
CA GLU A 124 10.42 -0.12 11.68
C GLU A 124 9.46 0.32 10.57
N LEU A 125 9.90 0.26 9.31
CA LEU A 125 9.08 0.62 8.17
C LEU A 125 7.89 -0.34 8.00
N LEU A 126 8.10 -1.64 8.23
CA LEU A 126 7.03 -2.64 8.20
C LEU A 126 6.02 -2.42 9.35
N ARG A 127 6.53 -2.15 10.56
CA ARG A 127 5.71 -1.84 11.75
C ARG A 127 4.89 -0.56 11.57
N ASP A 128 5.46 0.46 10.94
CA ASP A 128 4.77 1.72 10.64
C ASP A 128 3.71 1.53 9.55
N TYR A 129 4.05 0.87 8.45
CA TYR A 129 3.12 0.62 7.35
C TYR A 129 1.88 -0.16 7.78
N PHE A 130 2.08 -1.18 8.61
CA PHE A 130 0.97 -1.91 9.22
C PHE A 130 0.49 -1.27 10.51
N GLN A 131 1.04 -0.16 11.02
CA GLN A 131 0.59 0.45 12.29
C GLN A 131 0.51 -0.54 13.46
N LEU A 132 1.52 -1.41 13.61
CA LEU A 132 1.55 -2.50 14.62
C LEU A 132 1.66 -2.00 16.07
N HIS A 133 1.86 -0.70 16.28
CA HIS A 133 1.82 -0.07 17.59
C HIS A 133 0.39 0.07 18.13
N VAL A 134 -0.63 0.09 17.26
CA VAL A 134 -2.05 0.12 17.65
C VAL A 134 -2.49 -1.31 17.98
N LYS A 135 -2.98 -1.55 19.20
CA LYS A 135 -3.55 -2.85 19.59
C LYS A 135 -4.93 -3.01 18.98
N LEU A 136 -5.02 -3.83 17.93
CA LEU A 136 -6.25 -3.98 17.16
C LEU A 136 -7.31 -4.78 17.93
N GLU A 137 -6.91 -5.73 18.76
CA GLU A 137 -7.82 -6.45 19.65
C GLU A 137 -8.63 -5.50 20.54
N ASN A 138 -7.97 -4.52 21.18
CA ASN A 138 -8.66 -3.51 21.99
C ASN A 138 -9.72 -2.75 21.18
N LEU A 139 -9.39 -2.37 19.95
CA LEU A 139 -10.35 -1.70 19.07
C LEU A 139 -11.53 -2.61 18.70
N TYR A 140 -11.28 -3.90 18.43
CA TYR A 140 -12.34 -4.87 18.16
C TYR A 140 -13.25 -5.06 19.38
N GLU A 141 -12.71 -5.08 20.60
CA GLU A 141 -13.50 -5.14 21.83
C GLU A 141 -14.41 -3.92 22.00
N GLU A 142 -13.85 -2.71 21.79
CA GLU A 142 -14.60 -1.45 21.85
C GLU A 142 -15.73 -1.42 20.82
N TRP A 143 -15.44 -1.72 19.56
CA TRP A 143 -16.43 -1.71 18.48
C TRP A 143 -17.49 -2.80 18.65
N SER A 144 -17.10 -4.00 19.11
CA SER A 144 -18.03 -5.10 19.37
C SER A 144 -18.97 -4.80 20.53
N SER A 145 -18.49 -4.04 21.52
CA SER A 145 -19.32 -3.58 22.65
C SER A 145 -20.31 -2.48 22.22
N ALA A 146 -19.90 -1.61 21.30
CA ALA A 146 -20.73 -0.52 20.77
C ALA A 146 -21.73 -0.97 19.70
N ASP A 147 -21.47 -2.06 18.99
CA ASP A 147 -22.23 -2.49 17.82
C ASP A 147 -22.31 -4.02 17.68
N GLN A 148 -23.51 -4.57 17.83
CA GLN A 148 -23.78 -6.01 17.71
C GLN A 148 -23.53 -6.56 16.30
N HIS A 149 -23.79 -5.76 15.25
CA HIS A 149 -23.50 -6.18 13.89
C HIS A 149 -21.99 -6.28 13.66
N PHE A 150 -21.25 -5.29 14.16
CA PHE A 150 -19.79 -5.35 14.17
C PHE A 150 -19.28 -6.55 14.97
N ASN A 151 -19.81 -6.83 16.16
CA ASN A 151 -19.39 -7.98 16.97
C ASN A 151 -19.47 -9.30 16.17
N HIS A 152 -20.59 -9.55 15.51
CA HIS A 152 -20.73 -10.75 14.67
C HIS A 152 -19.73 -10.77 13.50
N THR A 153 -19.64 -9.68 12.75
CA THR A 153 -18.77 -9.61 11.55
C THR A 153 -17.29 -9.62 11.91
N GLY A 154 -16.89 -8.86 12.94
CA GLY A 154 -15.53 -8.74 13.43
C GLY A 154 -14.98 -10.06 13.97
N ASN A 155 -15.82 -10.94 14.54
CA ASN A 155 -15.40 -12.28 14.94
C ASN A 155 -14.96 -13.16 13.74
N ILE A 156 -15.57 -12.97 12.57
CA ILE A 156 -15.24 -13.70 11.34
C ILE A 156 -14.05 -13.06 10.62
N PHE A 157 -14.03 -11.73 10.59
CA PHE A 157 -13.06 -10.89 9.87
C PHE A 157 -12.05 -10.23 10.81
N ARG A 158 -11.47 -11.00 11.74
CA ARG A 158 -10.39 -10.52 12.61
C ARG A 158 -9.13 -10.16 11.81
N GLY A 159 -8.27 -9.33 12.39
CA GLY A 159 -6.97 -8.98 11.80
C GLY A 159 -7.05 -8.08 10.55
N VAL A 160 -8.22 -7.54 10.20
CA VAL A 160 -8.32 -6.51 9.14
C VAL A 160 -7.77 -5.21 9.70
N ARG A 161 -6.59 -4.83 9.22
CA ARG A 161 -5.87 -3.66 9.71
C ARG A 161 -5.85 -2.53 8.68
N MET A 162 -5.74 -1.28 9.17
CA MET A 162 -5.55 -0.12 8.32
C MET A 162 -4.06 0.08 7.98
N LEU A 163 -3.75 0.19 6.69
CA LEU A 163 -2.41 0.53 6.24
C LEU A 163 -2.12 2.03 6.40
N ARG A 164 -0.86 2.36 6.71
CA ARG A 164 -0.33 3.74 6.69
C ARG A 164 0.53 3.94 5.45
N GLN A 165 -0.14 4.21 4.33
CA GLN A 165 0.49 4.31 3.01
C GLN A 165 1.26 5.62 2.83
N ASP A 166 2.15 5.65 1.84
CA ASP A 166 2.72 6.90 1.34
C ASP A 166 1.59 7.79 0.76
N PRO A 167 1.51 9.08 1.14
CA PRO A 167 0.44 9.96 0.67
C PRO A 167 0.38 10.13 -0.85
N VAL A 168 1.52 10.15 -1.55
CA VAL A 168 1.58 10.29 -3.02
C VAL A 168 1.01 9.05 -3.68
N GLU A 169 1.52 7.87 -3.32
CA GLU A 169 1.00 6.60 -3.82
C GLU A 169 -0.50 6.46 -3.55
N CYS A 170 -0.94 6.77 -2.34
CA CYS A 170 -2.33 6.67 -1.92
C CYS A 170 -3.23 7.59 -2.76
N LEU A 171 -2.90 8.88 -2.85
CA LEU A 171 -3.67 9.88 -3.60
C LEU A 171 -3.86 9.49 -5.06
N PHE A 172 -2.76 9.24 -5.78
CA PHE A 172 -2.83 8.98 -7.22
C PHE A 172 -3.43 7.60 -7.52
N SER A 173 -3.28 6.62 -6.62
CA SER A 173 -3.99 5.34 -6.71
C SER A 173 -5.51 5.52 -6.54
N PHE A 174 -5.96 6.32 -5.57
CA PHE A 174 -7.40 6.53 -5.36
C PHE A 174 -8.05 7.45 -6.40
N ILE A 175 -7.31 8.35 -7.05
CA ILE A 175 -7.80 9.03 -8.27
C ILE A 175 -8.16 7.99 -9.36
N CYS A 176 -7.36 6.92 -9.50
CA CYS A 176 -7.63 5.80 -10.41
C CYS A 176 -8.87 4.96 -10.01
N SER A 177 -9.31 5.04 -8.75
CA SER A 177 -10.39 4.23 -8.18
C SER A 177 -11.80 4.73 -8.48
N SER A 178 -11.97 6.03 -8.77
CA SER A 178 -13.27 6.66 -9.01
C SER A 178 -14.04 5.90 -10.10
N ASN A 179 -15.27 5.44 -9.86
CA ASN A 179 -16.08 4.64 -10.81
C ASN A 179 -15.30 3.49 -11.46
N ASN A 180 -14.73 2.61 -10.62
CA ASN A 180 -13.88 1.50 -11.05
C ASN A 180 -14.01 0.32 -10.07
N HIS A 181 -13.30 -0.79 -10.33
CA HIS A 181 -13.30 -2.00 -9.49
C HIS A 181 -11.87 -2.45 -9.22
N ILE A 182 -11.66 -3.10 -8.07
CA ILE A 182 -10.33 -3.37 -7.48
C ILE A 182 -9.34 -3.94 -8.50
N SER A 183 -9.70 -5.00 -9.23
CA SER A 183 -8.81 -5.65 -10.21
C SER A 183 -8.32 -4.69 -11.31
N ARG A 184 -9.21 -3.87 -11.89
CA ARG A 184 -8.82 -2.89 -12.91
C ARG A 184 -7.98 -1.76 -12.33
N ILE A 185 -8.26 -1.31 -11.11
CA ILE A 185 -7.44 -0.30 -10.42
C ILE A 185 -6.02 -0.84 -10.21
N GLN A 186 -5.92 -2.09 -9.74
CA GLN A 186 -4.66 -2.81 -9.58
C GLN A 186 -3.82 -2.81 -10.87
N GLY A 187 -4.42 -3.15 -12.01
CA GLY A 187 -3.75 -3.12 -13.30
C GLY A 187 -3.40 -1.72 -13.79
N MET A 188 -4.21 -0.70 -13.48
CA MET A 188 -3.90 0.69 -13.80
C MET A 188 -2.69 1.18 -13.00
N VAL A 189 -2.68 0.99 -11.69
CA VAL A 189 -1.57 1.38 -10.81
C VAL A 189 -0.28 0.66 -11.18
N GLU A 190 -0.37 -0.64 -11.53
CA GLU A 190 0.78 -1.40 -12.01
C GLU A 190 1.37 -0.83 -13.31
N ARG A 191 0.52 -0.55 -14.31
CA ARG A 191 0.98 0.11 -15.56
C ARG A 191 1.58 1.48 -15.31
N LEU A 192 1.00 2.26 -14.39
CA LEU A 192 1.50 3.57 -13.99
C LEU A 192 2.95 3.46 -13.49
N CYS A 193 3.18 2.57 -12.52
CA CYS A 193 4.50 2.35 -11.92
C CYS A 193 5.49 1.78 -12.94
N ASN A 194 5.09 0.81 -13.75
CA ASN A 194 5.99 0.22 -14.76
C ASN A 194 6.42 1.21 -15.85
N THR A 195 5.65 2.28 -16.07
CA THR A 195 5.90 3.23 -17.17
C THR A 195 6.58 4.51 -16.71
N LEU A 196 6.29 4.93 -15.47
CA LEU A 196 6.75 6.22 -14.91
C LEU A 196 7.52 6.07 -13.60
N GLY A 197 7.55 4.87 -13.01
CA GLY A 197 8.21 4.62 -11.73
C GLY A 197 9.68 4.25 -11.89
N THR A 198 10.45 4.47 -10.83
CA THR A 198 11.87 4.09 -10.78
C THR A 198 12.01 2.56 -10.72
N PRO A 199 12.78 1.91 -11.62
CA PRO A 199 13.00 0.46 -11.55
C PRO A 199 13.68 0.07 -10.22
N LEU A 200 13.15 -0.97 -9.56
CA LEU A 200 13.71 -1.50 -8.31
C LEU A 200 14.42 -2.84 -8.57
N CYS A 201 13.66 -3.86 -8.97
CA CYS A 201 14.21 -5.18 -9.22
C CYS A 201 13.38 -5.99 -10.21
N LYS A 202 13.90 -7.18 -10.56
CA LYS A 202 13.17 -8.20 -11.29
C LYS A 202 13.15 -9.47 -10.45
N LEU A 203 11.96 -9.95 -10.12
CA LEU A 203 11.75 -11.26 -9.49
C LEU A 203 11.06 -12.17 -10.51
N ASP A 204 11.65 -13.32 -10.79
CA ASP A 204 11.22 -14.21 -11.87
C ASP A 204 11.09 -13.45 -13.21
N ASN A 205 9.87 -13.35 -13.75
CA ASN A 205 9.56 -12.61 -14.97
C ASN A 205 8.90 -11.25 -14.72
N THR A 206 8.76 -10.85 -13.45
CA THR A 206 8.04 -9.62 -13.06
C THR A 206 9.03 -8.52 -12.72
N HIS A 207 8.89 -7.38 -13.37
CA HIS A 207 9.65 -6.17 -13.04
C HIS A 207 8.88 -5.34 -12.01
N TYR A 208 9.56 -4.98 -10.93
CA TYR A 208 9.03 -4.13 -9.89
C TYR A 208 9.64 -2.74 -10.02
N HIS A 209 8.77 -1.74 -9.99
CA HIS A 209 9.11 -0.33 -10.04
C HIS A 209 8.51 0.35 -8.82
N ASP A 210 9.15 1.40 -8.33
CA ASP A 210 8.59 2.26 -7.30
C ASP A 210 7.40 3.07 -7.83
N PHE A 211 6.66 3.72 -6.94
CA PHE A 211 5.62 4.65 -7.35
C PHE A 211 6.24 5.91 -8.00
N PRO A 212 5.66 6.47 -9.08
CA PRO A 212 6.20 7.68 -9.70
C PRO A 212 6.16 8.88 -8.75
N SER A 213 7.25 9.67 -8.73
CA SER A 213 7.28 10.91 -7.96
C SER A 213 6.29 11.95 -8.51
N ILE A 214 5.86 12.91 -7.68
CA ILE A 214 4.99 14.01 -8.11
C ILE A 214 5.64 14.78 -9.28
N GLN A 215 6.94 15.02 -9.21
CA GLN A 215 7.72 15.64 -10.29
C GLN A 215 7.57 14.86 -11.61
N THR A 216 7.67 13.53 -11.55
CA THR A 216 7.52 12.69 -12.76
C THR A 216 6.09 12.77 -13.29
N LEU A 217 5.07 12.77 -12.43
CA LEU A 217 3.67 12.86 -12.82
C LEU A 217 3.26 14.24 -13.36
N ALA A 218 3.95 15.30 -12.95
CA ALA A 218 3.69 16.67 -13.35
C ALA A 218 4.27 17.03 -14.73
N ASP A 219 5.13 16.18 -15.30
CA ASP A 219 5.73 16.41 -16.61
C ASP A 219 4.66 16.57 -17.71
N SER A 220 4.89 17.53 -18.62
CA SER A 220 3.94 17.91 -19.67
C SER A 220 3.55 16.78 -20.62
N SER A 221 4.39 15.75 -20.78
CA SER A 221 4.12 14.60 -21.64
C SER A 221 3.20 13.55 -21.00
N VAL A 222 2.98 13.61 -19.69
CA VAL A 222 2.35 12.51 -18.93
C VAL A 222 0.88 12.36 -19.24
N GLU A 223 0.10 13.44 -19.39
CA GLU A 223 -1.34 13.30 -19.68
C GLU A 223 -1.56 12.48 -20.96
N ALA A 224 -0.83 12.79 -22.03
CA ALA A 224 -0.93 12.08 -23.30
C ALA A 224 -0.58 10.60 -23.15
N ARG A 225 0.56 10.30 -22.51
CA ARG A 225 0.99 8.92 -22.26
C ARG A 225 -0.04 8.12 -21.46
N LEU A 226 -0.64 8.72 -20.44
CA LEU A 226 -1.68 8.05 -19.63
C LEU A 226 -2.96 7.80 -20.45
N ARG A 227 -3.32 8.66 -21.40
CA ARG A 227 -4.44 8.42 -22.31
C ARG A 227 -4.18 7.23 -23.21
N ASP A 228 -2.99 7.15 -23.78
CA ASP A 228 -2.56 6.02 -24.63
C ASP A 228 -2.55 4.70 -23.85
N MET A 229 -2.23 4.75 -22.55
CA MET A 229 -2.28 3.60 -21.63
C MET A 229 -3.69 3.24 -21.13
N GLY A 230 -4.74 3.93 -21.60
CA GLY A 230 -6.13 3.61 -21.29
C GLY A 230 -6.64 4.13 -19.93
N PHE A 231 -6.04 5.19 -19.38
CA PHE A 231 -6.55 5.82 -18.14
C PHE A 231 -7.83 6.64 -18.37
N GLY A 232 -8.17 6.93 -19.62
CA GLY A 232 -9.36 7.69 -20.00
C GLY A 232 -9.35 9.09 -19.41
N TYR A 233 -10.49 9.55 -18.89
CA TYR A 233 -10.61 10.88 -18.29
C TYR A 233 -9.71 11.09 -17.06
N ARG A 234 -9.30 10.00 -16.38
CA ARG A 234 -8.47 10.06 -15.17
C ARG A 234 -7.04 10.52 -15.48
N ALA A 235 -6.57 10.35 -16.72
CA ALA A 235 -5.26 10.84 -17.16
C ALA A 235 -5.09 12.34 -16.86
N ARG A 236 -6.12 13.14 -17.18
CA ARG A 236 -6.15 14.57 -16.90
C ARG A 236 -6.14 14.89 -15.40
N PHE A 237 -6.82 14.08 -14.59
CA PHE A 237 -6.85 14.26 -13.13
C PHE A 237 -5.49 13.97 -12.50
N LEU A 238 -4.86 12.86 -12.87
CA LEU A 238 -3.52 12.51 -12.38
C LEU A 238 -2.50 13.61 -12.72
N TRP A 239 -2.42 13.98 -14.01
CA TRP A 239 -1.46 15.01 -14.43
C TRP A 239 -1.74 16.38 -13.81
N ARG A 240 -2.99 16.87 -13.84
CA ARG A 240 -3.31 18.21 -13.29
C ARG A 240 -3.13 18.29 -11.79
N SER A 241 -3.46 17.23 -11.05
CA SER A 241 -3.24 17.20 -9.60
C SER A 241 -1.75 17.23 -9.27
N ALA A 242 -0.93 16.45 -9.97
CA ALA A 242 0.53 16.50 -9.82
C ALA A 242 1.10 17.88 -10.18
N HIS A 243 0.64 18.45 -11.30
CA HIS A 243 1.06 19.77 -11.75
C HIS A 243 0.70 20.87 -10.73
N LEU A 244 -0.52 20.88 -10.22
CA LEU A 244 -0.98 21.85 -9.21
C LEU A 244 -0.17 21.75 -7.91
N ILE A 245 0.14 20.52 -7.46
CA ILE A 245 0.99 20.31 -6.29
C ILE A 245 2.36 20.92 -6.54
N MET A 246 3.01 20.59 -7.65
CA MET A 246 4.36 21.10 -7.97
C MET A 246 4.40 22.62 -8.21
N SER A 247 3.39 23.19 -8.86
CA SER A 247 3.41 24.60 -9.28
C SER A 247 2.96 25.58 -8.20
N THR A 248 2.17 25.13 -7.23
CA THR A 248 1.44 26.05 -6.33
C THR A 248 1.46 25.62 -4.87
N LEU A 249 1.29 24.34 -4.57
CA LEU A 249 1.16 23.87 -3.17
C LEU A 249 2.51 23.52 -2.55
N GLY A 250 3.47 23.07 -3.36
CA GLY A 250 4.79 22.60 -2.93
C GLY A 250 4.88 21.07 -2.88
N PRO A 251 6.08 20.49 -3.06
CA PRO A 251 6.28 19.04 -3.11
C PRO A 251 5.96 18.33 -1.78
N ASP A 252 6.12 19.02 -0.65
CA ASP A 252 5.91 18.46 0.69
C ASP A 252 4.49 18.63 1.23
N TRP A 253 3.66 19.46 0.56
CA TRP A 253 2.31 19.81 1.01
C TRP A 253 1.46 18.60 1.38
N LEU A 254 1.53 17.53 0.58
CA LEU A 254 0.73 16.33 0.81
C LEU A 254 1.12 15.60 2.11
N TYR A 255 2.41 15.63 2.48
CA TYR A 255 2.93 15.04 3.70
C TYR A 255 2.55 15.87 4.94
N GLU A 256 2.54 17.20 4.81
CA GLU A 256 2.14 18.13 5.88
C GLU A 256 0.69 17.93 6.33
N LEU A 257 -0.19 17.41 5.45
CA LEU A 257 -1.58 17.11 5.78
C LEU A 257 -1.75 16.05 6.87
N ARG A 258 -0.70 15.25 7.18
CA ARG A 258 -0.70 14.35 8.35
C ARG A 258 -0.87 15.13 9.66
N SER A 259 -0.36 16.34 9.75
CA SER A 259 -0.48 17.20 10.94
C SER A 259 -1.71 18.11 10.90
N THR A 260 -2.40 18.21 9.77
CA THR A 260 -3.59 19.04 9.60
C THR A 260 -4.84 18.34 10.16
N PRO A 261 -5.78 19.03 10.84
CA PRO A 261 -7.04 18.43 11.29
C PRO A 261 -7.83 17.77 10.14
N TYR A 262 -8.50 16.65 10.41
CA TYR A 262 -9.14 15.80 9.39
C TYR A 262 -10.02 16.58 8.38
N LEU A 263 -10.97 17.39 8.85
CA LEU A 263 -11.87 18.11 7.95
C LEU A 263 -11.13 19.10 7.05
N GLN A 264 -10.10 19.77 7.57
CA GLN A 264 -9.26 20.69 6.81
C GLN A 264 -8.40 19.94 5.79
N ALA A 265 -7.79 18.80 6.17
CA ALA A 265 -7.04 17.95 5.24
C ALA A 265 -7.93 17.43 4.11
N ARG A 266 -9.14 16.97 4.43
CA ARG A 266 -10.13 16.50 3.46
C ARG A 266 -10.52 17.60 2.47
N ASP A 267 -10.84 18.79 2.97
CA ASP A 267 -11.25 19.89 2.11
C ASP A 267 -10.08 20.43 1.27
N ALA A 268 -8.86 20.41 1.80
CA ALA A 268 -7.64 20.71 1.05
C ALA A 268 -7.42 19.72 -0.10
N LEU A 269 -7.54 18.41 0.14
CA LEU A 269 -7.46 17.38 -0.90
C LEU A 269 -8.50 17.56 -2.01
N ARG A 270 -9.73 17.98 -1.66
CA ARG A 270 -10.84 18.19 -2.61
C ARG A 270 -10.61 19.36 -3.58
N THR A 271 -9.61 20.20 -3.34
CA THR A 271 -9.20 21.22 -4.32
C THR A 271 -8.51 20.60 -5.54
N LEU A 272 -8.01 19.37 -5.42
CA LEU A 272 -7.32 18.67 -6.50
C LEU A 272 -8.30 18.10 -7.53
N PRO A 273 -7.98 18.21 -8.84
CA PRO A 273 -8.77 17.60 -9.90
C PRO A 273 -8.98 16.08 -9.70
N GLY A 274 -10.24 15.66 -9.78
CA GLY A 274 -10.62 14.24 -9.65
C GLY A 274 -10.72 13.73 -8.21
N VAL A 275 -10.56 14.61 -7.20
CA VAL A 275 -10.69 14.26 -5.79
C VAL A 275 -12.03 14.75 -5.23
N GLY A 276 -13.00 13.83 -5.13
CA GLY A 276 -14.26 14.07 -4.41
C GLY A 276 -14.19 13.63 -2.94
N LEU A 277 -15.31 13.73 -2.21
CA LEU A 277 -15.40 13.34 -0.79
C LEU A 277 -14.83 11.94 -0.52
N LYS A 278 -15.27 10.93 -1.30
CA LYS A 278 -14.80 9.54 -1.14
C LYS A 278 -13.29 9.40 -1.30
N VAL A 279 -12.72 10.01 -2.35
CA VAL A 279 -11.28 9.92 -2.62
C VAL A 279 -10.51 10.64 -1.52
N ALA A 280 -10.95 11.83 -1.11
CA ALA A 280 -10.32 12.57 -0.02
C ALA A 280 -10.35 11.78 1.29
N ASP A 281 -11.47 11.18 1.67
CA ASP A 281 -11.56 10.38 2.89
C ASP A 281 -10.72 9.09 2.82
N CYS A 282 -10.61 8.44 1.65
CA CYS A 282 -9.68 7.31 1.48
C CYS A 282 -8.23 7.75 1.75
N VAL A 283 -7.82 8.89 1.21
CA VAL A 283 -6.45 9.41 1.41
C VAL A 283 -6.25 9.82 2.87
N CYS A 284 -7.22 10.51 3.48
CA CYS A 284 -7.21 10.85 4.90
C CYS A 284 -7.03 9.62 5.80
N LEU A 285 -7.85 8.59 5.59
CA LEU A 285 -7.86 7.37 6.39
C LEU A 285 -6.59 6.54 6.22
N MET A 286 -6.16 6.35 4.97
CA MET A 286 -5.15 5.34 4.61
C MET A 286 -3.74 5.89 4.47
N SER A 287 -3.53 7.20 4.62
CA SER A 287 -2.20 7.82 4.46
C SER A 287 -1.95 9.10 5.24
N LEU A 288 -2.99 9.77 5.78
CA LEU A 288 -2.83 11.04 6.52
C LEU A 288 -3.15 10.95 8.01
N ASP A 289 -3.17 9.73 8.56
CA ASP A 289 -3.36 9.48 9.99
C ASP A 289 -4.71 9.97 10.54
N LYS A 290 -5.78 9.95 9.72
CA LYS A 290 -7.15 10.36 10.12
C LYS A 290 -8.03 9.14 10.34
N SER A 291 -7.85 8.46 11.47
CA SER A 291 -8.55 7.20 11.80
C SER A 291 -10.08 7.36 11.88
N GLU A 292 -10.58 8.59 12.04
CA GLU A 292 -11.99 8.95 12.09
C GLU A 292 -12.63 9.18 10.70
N ALA A 293 -11.83 9.22 9.63
CA ALA A 293 -12.32 9.40 8.28
C ALA A 293 -13.09 8.15 7.82
N VAL A 294 -14.31 8.33 7.31
CA VAL A 294 -15.19 7.23 6.87
C VAL A 294 -15.50 7.40 5.40
N PRO A 295 -14.75 6.75 4.48
CA PRO A 295 -15.02 6.82 3.06
C PRO A 295 -16.36 6.15 2.72
N VAL A 296 -17.34 6.93 2.27
CA VAL A 296 -18.67 6.40 1.92
C VAL A 296 -18.78 6.20 0.41
N ASP A 297 -18.76 4.95 -0.03
CA ASP A 297 -19.06 4.57 -1.41
C ASP A 297 -20.41 3.86 -1.50
N THR A 298 -20.67 3.22 -2.65
CA THR A 298 -21.91 2.46 -2.83
C THR A 298 -21.99 1.24 -1.91
N HIS A 299 -20.87 0.56 -1.61
CA HIS A 299 -20.85 -0.56 -0.67
C HIS A 299 -21.17 -0.11 0.75
N VAL A 300 -20.47 0.92 1.24
CA VAL A 300 -20.71 1.47 2.59
C VAL A 300 -22.13 2.01 2.72
N TRP A 301 -22.66 2.62 1.66
CA TRP A 301 -24.06 3.04 1.65
C TRP A 301 -25.04 1.84 1.72
N GLN A 302 -24.75 0.73 1.02
CA GLN A 302 -25.57 -0.48 1.13
C GLN A 302 -25.47 -1.11 2.52
N ILE A 303 -24.28 -1.17 3.14
CA ILE A 303 -24.09 -1.65 4.51
C ILE A 303 -24.93 -0.81 5.49
N ALA A 304 -24.81 0.52 5.41
CA ALA A 304 -25.58 1.43 6.27
C ALA A 304 -27.10 1.22 6.15
N LYS A 305 -27.60 0.93 4.94
CA LYS A 305 -29.02 0.65 4.71
C LYS A 305 -29.44 -0.75 5.16
N ARG A 306 -28.71 -1.78 4.75
CA ARG A 306 -29.03 -3.20 4.94
C ARG A 306 -28.89 -3.61 6.40
N ASP A 307 -27.78 -3.22 7.02
CA ASP A 307 -27.36 -3.79 8.31
C ASP A 307 -27.69 -2.88 9.49
N TYR A 308 -27.83 -1.56 9.25
CA TYR A 308 -28.06 -0.56 10.30
C TYR A 308 -29.40 0.17 10.18
N SER A 309 -30.17 -0.07 9.11
CA SER A 309 -31.40 0.69 8.83
C SER A 309 -31.19 2.21 8.92
N CYS A 310 -30.01 2.69 8.53
CA CYS A 310 -29.63 4.10 8.66
C CYS A 310 -30.60 4.98 7.88
N ALA A 311 -31.20 5.96 8.57
CA ALA A 311 -32.20 6.86 7.97
C ALA A 311 -31.59 7.83 6.94
N ALA A 312 -30.27 7.96 6.90
CA ALA A 312 -29.55 8.81 5.96
C ALA A 312 -29.84 8.40 4.51
N GLY A 313 -30.40 9.33 3.74
CA GLY A 313 -30.74 9.09 2.34
C GLY A 313 -31.90 8.14 2.08
N ILE A 314 -32.83 7.94 3.04
CA ILE A 314 -34.12 7.29 2.77
C ILE A 314 -34.82 8.00 1.59
N GLY A 315 -35.29 7.22 0.62
CA GLY A 315 -35.94 7.73 -0.60
C GLY A 315 -35.01 8.39 -1.64
N LYS A 316 -33.70 8.49 -1.37
CA LYS A 316 -32.72 9.03 -2.35
C LYS A 316 -32.17 7.92 -3.24
N LYS A 317 -32.09 8.20 -4.54
CA LYS A 317 -31.52 7.30 -5.58
C LYS A 317 -30.01 7.47 -5.76
N THR A 318 -29.44 8.58 -5.29
CA THR A 318 -28.02 8.92 -5.45
C THR A 318 -27.41 9.33 -4.11
N LEU A 319 -26.10 9.07 -3.97
CA LEU A 319 -25.32 9.48 -2.80
C LEU A 319 -24.93 10.95 -2.97
N THR A 320 -25.67 11.86 -2.33
CA THR A 320 -25.34 13.29 -2.30
C THR A 320 -24.34 13.59 -1.19
N ASP A 321 -23.66 14.73 -1.26
CA ASP A 321 -22.72 15.18 -0.22
C ASP A 321 -23.35 15.20 1.19
N LYS A 322 -24.63 15.58 1.30
CA LYS A 322 -25.36 15.56 2.57
C LYS A 322 -25.53 14.12 3.10
N VAL A 323 -26.01 13.20 2.26
CA VAL A 323 -26.21 11.80 2.64
C VAL A 323 -24.87 11.14 2.97
N TYR A 324 -23.83 11.46 2.21
CA TYR A 324 -22.46 11.02 2.47
C TYR A 324 -22.01 11.42 3.88
N GLN A 325 -22.19 12.70 4.25
CA GLN A 325 -21.81 13.21 5.57
C GLN A 325 -22.63 12.55 6.69
N GLU A 326 -23.95 12.44 6.53
CA GLU A 326 -24.84 11.80 7.50
C GLU A 326 -24.44 10.34 7.78
N ILE A 327 -24.07 9.57 6.75
CA ILE A 327 -23.59 8.18 6.92
C ILE A 327 -22.25 8.15 7.64
N GLY A 328 -21.32 9.02 7.26
CA GLY A 328 -20.03 9.12 7.94
C GLY A 328 -20.16 9.50 9.41
N ASP A 329 -21.01 10.47 9.74
CA ASP A 329 -21.28 10.92 11.11
C ASP A 329 -21.99 9.83 11.93
N PHE A 330 -22.92 9.10 11.30
CA PHE A 330 -23.57 7.95 11.90
C PHE A 330 -22.54 6.91 12.37
N PHE A 331 -21.60 6.51 11.51
CA PHE A 331 -20.57 5.53 11.90
C PHE A 331 -19.55 6.09 12.89
N ARG A 332 -19.16 7.38 12.78
CA ARG A 332 -18.31 8.04 13.79
C ARG A 332 -18.96 8.07 15.17
N LYS A 333 -20.28 8.24 15.24
CA LYS A 333 -21.01 8.21 16.52
C LYS A 333 -20.98 6.83 17.19
N ILE A 334 -20.91 5.76 16.40
CA ILE A 334 -20.87 4.38 16.92
C ILE A 334 -19.45 4.00 17.34
N TRP A 335 -18.46 4.21 16.46
CA TRP A 335 -17.11 3.65 16.63
C TRP A 335 -16.04 4.66 17.05
N GLY A 336 -16.42 5.93 17.25
CA GLY A 336 -15.54 6.95 17.80
C GLY A 336 -14.37 7.34 16.89
N SER A 337 -13.19 7.56 17.50
CA SER A 337 -12.00 8.09 16.84
C SER A 337 -11.37 7.16 15.79
N TYR A 338 -11.67 5.86 15.83
CA TYR A 338 -11.19 4.88 14.85
C TYR A 338 -12.31 4.35 13.94
N ALA A 339 -13.37 5.13 13.74
CA ALA A 339 -14.52 4.70 12.93
C ALA A 339 -14.17 4.28 11.49
N GLY A 340 -13.14 4.87 10.87
CA GLY A 340 -12.68 4.46 9.55
C GLY A 340 -12.06 3.06 9.53
N TRP A 341 -11.42 2.65 10.62
CA TRP A 341 -10.86 1.31 10.76
C TRP A 341 -11.96 0.27 10.92
N ALA A 342 -12.93 0.53 11.80
CA ALA A 342 -14.12 -0.32 11.96
C ALA A 342 -14.89 -0.49 10.63
N GLN A 343 -15.12 0.63 9.93
CA GLN A 343 -15.78 0.61 8.62
C GLN A 343 -15.00 -0.26 7.60
N SER A 344 -13.67 -0.27 7.67
CA SER A 344 -12.84 -1.07 6.76
C SER A 344 -13.01 -2.58 6.97
N VAL A 345 -13.28 -3.02 8.21
CA VAL A 345 -13.64 -4.42 8.51
C VAL A 345 -14.94 -4.81 7.81
N LEU A 346 -15.99 -3.98 7.96
CA LEU A 346 -17.28 -4.25 7.34
C LEU A 346 -17.22 -4.19 5.80
N PHE A 347 -16.45 -3.24 5.26
CA PHE A 347 -16.21 -3.16 3.83
C PHE A 347 -15.51 -4.42 3.32
N CYS A 348 -14.44 -4.86 3.99
CA CYS A 348 -13.76 -6.12 3.66
C CYS A 348 -14.75 -7.30 3.67
N ALA A 349 -15.64 -7.36 4.65
CA ALA A 349 -16.65 -8.41 4.76
C ALA A 349 -17.74 -8.37 3.67
N ASP A 350 -17.98 -7.23 3.03
CA ASP A 350 -18.95 -7.07 1.95
C ASP A 350 -18.39 -7.43 0.56
N LEU A 351 -17.05 -7.46 0.41
CA LEU A 351 -16.40 -7.82 -0.84
C LEU A 351 -16.71 -9.27 -1.24
N LYS A 352 -17.17 -9.45 -2.49
CA LYS A 352 -17.48 -10.78 -3.07
C LYS A 352 -16.37 -11.81 -2.88
N LYS A 353 -15.10 -11.39 -2.93
CA LYS A 353 -13.93 -12.25 -2.73
C LYS A 353 -13.97 -13.01 -1.41
N PHE A 354 -14.51 -12.39 -0.36
CA PHE A 354 -14.46 -12.93 1.00
C PHE A 354 -15.81 -13.41 1.54
N GLN A 355 -16.88 -13.36 0.73
CA GLN A 355 -18.22 -13.80 1.17
C GLN A 355 -18.26 -15.27 1.63
N LYS A 356 -17.40 -16.14 1.07
CA LYS A 356 -17.26 -17.54 1.51
C LYS A 356 -16.84 -17.69 2.98
N LEU A 357 -16.15 -16.69 3.55
CA LEU A 357 -15.83 -16.68 4.98
C LEU A 357 -17.06 -16.48 5.86
N LYS A 358 -18.21 -16.07 5.32
CA LYS A 358 -19.46 -16.03 6.09
C LYS A 358 -20.18 -17.40 6.14
N GLU A 359 -19.78 -18.33 5.28
CA GLU A 359 -20.47 -19.62 5.08
C GLU A 359 -19.85 -20.78 5.88
N VAL A 360 -18.63 -20.62 6.41
CA VAL A 360 -17.97 -21.69 7.19
C VAL A 360 -18.50 -21.66 8.63
N PRO A 361 -19.14 -22.75 9.13
CA PRO A 361 -19.67 -22.81 10.48
C PRO A 361 -18.55 -22.77 11.54
N ASP A 362 -18.84 -22.20 12.71
CA ASP A 362 -17.93 -22.07 13.87
C ASP A 362 -17.30 -23.40 14.34
N SER A 363 -17.84 -24.55 13.96
CA SER A 363 -17.36 -25.86 14.42
C SER A 363 -16.13 -26.41 13.68
N LYS A 364 -15.57 -25.67 12.72
CA LYS A 364 -14.38 -26.07 11.94
C LYS A 364 -13.31 -24.97 11.82
N ARG A 365 -13.33 -23.97 12.70
CA ARG A 365 -12.43 -22.82 12.65
C ARG A 365 -11.44 -22.78 13.80
#